data_AF-A0A9W9CG27-F1
#
_entry.id   AF-A0A9W9CG27-F1
#
_cell.length_a   1.000
_cell.length_b   1.000
_cell.length_c   1.000
_cell.angle_alpha   90.00
_cell.angle_beta   90.00
_cell.angle_gamma   90.00
#
_symmetry.space_group_name_H-M   'P 1'
#
loop_
_entity.id
_entity.type
_entity.pdbx_description
1 polymer ?
#
loop_
_entity_poly.entity_id
_entity_poly.type
_entity_poly.pdbx_seq_one_letter_code
_entity_poly.pdbx_strand_id
1 'polypeptide(L)'
;MIHSSLDLFNAYDGLILSMVCIGAVYSERIGVKEVRWLMELVRASVFRSSRLYKGASERARDVEKSVPLSGDIQEVQALVHIHSLFVWHGNQKQRQQAREEFWILASIVQQLGLLRTFPSGHSNASALHQPGPINVSDVTTWSWEEWLEQETRIRVMYLVFLIDASLAIFFNAQPQFDIYDIQLPLPADDAAWDAKTAQICANALGLQGEIAQVQNHAGSRRAKQLIMSEVLLLLHQGSNLPHRATNVYSKFVLIHAIHIQIFMLQRQLSSSSRLSSSGASTPQSYHDETTSGGSSGAVTPTDGNGAQYPQFQGMLRSTMCALMLWKKQWDSDMQLQYGTKQRPLGFCRDGIHYYFLAKIFLQNSRREDWTATPDARFQQVFNQLKYIRTHVASDSTSKNLDIGSVTTINDDYGLADLTLNMKLLFTPVFDTLTS
;
A
#
# COMPACT_ATOMS: atom_id res chain seq x y z
N MET A 1 12.76 3.77 3.42
CA MET A 1 14.04 3.13 3.08
C MET A 1 13.95 1.67 3.55
N ILE A 2 14.16 0.68 2.68
CA ILE A 2 13.98 -0.76 3.02
C ILE A 2 15.30 -1.48 3.38
N HIS A 3 16.40 -0.74 3.48
CA HIS A 3 17.73 -1.26 3.79
C HIS A 3 18.26 -0.61 5.08
N SER A 4 18.36 -1.38 6.15
CA SER A 4 18.98 -0.96 7.42
C SER A 4 20.40 -1.52 7.58
N SER A 5 20.72 -2.66 6.97
CA SER A 5 22.00 -3.38 7.09
C SER A 5 22.52 -3.98 5.77
N LEU A 6 22.66 -3.16 4.72
CA LEU A 6 23.21 -3.62 3.44
C LEU A 6 24.72 -3.84 3.52
N ASP A 7 25.15 -5.10 3.38
CA ASP A 7 26.56 -5.44 3.13
C ASP A 7 26.81 -5.51 1.62
N LEU A 8 27.51 -4.49 1.09
CA LEU A 8 27.78 -4.37 -0.35
C LEU A 8 28.60 -5.52 -0.93
N PHE A 9 29.41 -6.22 -0.12
CA PHE A 9 30.29 -7.29 -0.62
C PHE A 9 29.56 -8.63 -0.78
N ASN A 10 28.47 -8.82 -0.02
CA ASN A 10 27.69 -10.06 -0.01
C ASN A 10 26.25 -9.86 -0.50
N ALA A 11 25.89 -8.66 -0.95
CA ALA A 11 24.57 -8.35 -1.44
C ALA A 11 24.27 -9.08 -2.76
N TYR A 12 22.99 -9.42 -2.96
CA TYR A 12 22.49 -9.92 -4.22
C TYR A 12 22.73 -8.89 -5.34
N ASP A 13 23.44 -9.31 -6.40
CA ASP A 13 23.79 -8.44 -7.53
C ASP A 13 22.58 -7.70 -8.13
N GLY A 14 21.43 -8.38 -8.22
CA GLY A 14 20.21 -7.77 -8.75
C GLY A 14 19.68 -6.63 -7.87
N LEU A 15 19.87 -6.73 -6.55
CA LEU A 15 19.53 -5.64 -5.63
C LEU A 15 20.44 -4.44 -5.90
N ILE A 16 21.76 -4.65 -5.97
CA ILE A 16 22.72 -3.58 -6.26
C ILE A 16 22.42 -2.91 -7.60
N LEU A 17 22.18 -3.69 -8.66
CA LEU A 17 21.83 -3.17 -9.98
C LEU A 17 20.55 -2.32 -9.95
N SER A 18 19.52 -2.77 -9.24
CA SER A 18 18.27 -2.02 -9.10
C SER A 18 18.46 -0.71 -8.33
N MET A 19 19.30 -0.71 -7.28
CA MET A 19 19.65 0.50 -6.52
C MET A 19 20.43 1.51 -7.37
N VAL A 20 21.39 1.04 -8.17
CA VAL A 20 22.14 1.87 -9.12
C VAL A 20 21.19 2.51 -10.13
N CYS A 21 20.21 1.75 -10.63
CA CYS A 21 19.20 2.25 -11.57
C CYS A 21 18.32 3.34 -10.95
N ILE A 22 17.89 3.17 -9.68
CA ILE A 22 17.21 4.24 -8.93
C ILE A 22 18.13 5.46 -8.79
N GLY A 23 19.39 5.28 -8.42
CA GLY A 23 20.37 6.38 -8.33
C GLY A 23 20.53 7.14 -9.66
N ALA A 24 20.50 6.43 -10.80
CA ALA A 24 20.58 7.04 -12.12
C ALA A 24 19.41 8.00 -12.43
N VAL A 25 18.20 7.73 -11.91
CA VAL A 25 17.04 8.64 -12.03
C VAL A 25 17.31 10.01 -11.38
N TYR A 26 18.04 10.02 -10.28
CA TYR A 26 18.33 11.24 -9.52
C TYR A 26 19.62 11.94 -9.97
N SER A 27 20.45 11.26 -10.76
CA SER A 27 21.70 11.79 -11.29
C SER A 27 21.45 12.87 -12.35
N GLU A 28 22.19 13.96 -12.28
CA GLU A 28 22.17 15.02 -13.31
C GLU A 28 23.03 14.66 -14.54
N ARG A 29 23.81 13.58 -14.45
CA ARG A 29 24.78 13.18 -15.48
C ARG A 29 24.18 12.30 -16.58
N ILE A 30 22.96 11.80 -16.38
CA ILE A 30 22.32 10.82 -17.27
C ILE A 30 20.95 11.36 -17.65
N GLY A 31 20.64 11.38 -18.94
CA GLY A 31 19.35 11.83 -19.43
C GLY A 31 18.25 10.79 -19.19
N VAL A 32 17.00 11.25 -19.21
CA VAL A 32 15.83 10.40 -18.93
C VAL A 32 15.68 9.24 -19.93
N LYS A 33 16.12 9.42 -21.19
CA LYS A 33 16.08 8.36 -22.21
C LYS A 33 17.08 7.24 -21.89
N GLU A 34 18.28 7.62 -21.47
CA GLU A 34 19.36 6.72 -21.08
C GLU A 34 18.99 5.95 -19.80
N VAL A 35 18.37 6.60 -18.81
CA VAL A 35 17.86 5.92 -17.61
C VAL A 35 16.80 4.87 -17.96
N ARG A 36 15.86 5.19 -18.87
CA ARG A 36 14.84 4.20 -19.29
C ARG A 36 15.41 3.04 -20.10
N TRP A 37 16.47 3.28 -20.87
CA TRP A 37 17.21 2.19 -21.51
C TRP A 37 17.91 1.32 -20.47
N LEU A 38 18.55 1.93 -19.45
CA LEU A 38 19.16 1.21 -18.33
C LEU A 38 18.11 0.39 -17.55
N MET A 39 16.90 0.92 -17.35
CA MET A 39 15.79 0.20 -16.70
C MET A 39 15.47 -1.11 -17.42
N GLU A 40 15.40 -1.12 -18.75
CA GLU A 40 15.17 -2.35 -19.53
C GLU A 40 16.31 -3.35 -19.34
N LEU A 41 17.56 -2.88 -19.40
CA LEU A 41 18.74 -3.73 -19.24
C LEU A 41 18.80 -4.36 -17.84
N VAL A 42 18.52 -3.56 -16.80
CA VAL A 42 18.50 -4.01 -15.40
C VAL A 42 17.36 -5.01 -15.19
N ARG A 43 16.15 -4.71 -15.68
CA ARG A 43 15.00 -5.62 -15.62
C ARG A 43 15.32 -6.97 -16.27
N ALA A 44 15.80 -6.97 -17.52
CA ALA A 44 16.15 -8.18 -18.24
C ALA A 44 17.22 -9.00 -17.51
N SER A 45 18.21 -8.33 -16.92
CA SER A 45 19.28 -8.98 -16.16
C SER A 45 18.76 -9.60 -14.86
N VAL A 46 17.99 -8.85 -14.06
CA VAL A 46 17.41 -9.33 -12.79
C VAL A 46 16.42 -10.46 -13.01
N PHE A 47 15.56 -10.37 -14.02
CA PHE A 47 14.58 -11.43 -14.32
C PHE A 47 15.28 -12.71 -14.81
N ARG A 48 16.38 -12.57 -15.54
CA ARG A 48 17.20 -13.72 -15.97
C ARG A 48 17.99 -14.34 -14.81
N SER A 49 18.36 -13.60 -13.77
CA SER A 49 19.13 -14.14 -12.63
C SER A 49 18.26 -14.59 -11.46
N SER A 50 17.08 -13.97 -11.27
CA SER A 50 16.22 -14.22 -10.11
C SER A 50 15.59 -15.61 -10.17
N ARG A 51 15.80 -16.38 -9.10
CA ARG A 51 15.19 -17.71 -8.92
C ARG A 51 13.70 -17.56 -8.62
N LEU A 52 13.35 -16.54 -7.83
CA LEU A 52 11.97 -16.23 -7.48
C LEU A 52 11.13 -15.90 -8.72
N TYR A 53 11.64 -15.01 -9.58
CA TYR A 53 10.92 -14.58 -10.77
C TYR A 53 10.70 -15.75 -11.75
N LYS A 54 11.74 -16.53 -12.02
CA LYS A 54 11.62 -17.73 -12.88
C LYS A 54 10.61 -18.73 -12.32
N GLY A 55 10.74 -19.06 -11.03
CA GLY A 55 9.87 -20.04 -10.38
C GLY A 55 8.40 -19.62 -10.33
N ALA A 56 8.10 -18.32 -10.22
CA ALA A 56 6.74 -17.81 -10.30
C ALA A 56 6.21 -17.74 -11.74
N SER A 57 7.05 -17.34 -12.71
CA SER A 57 6.68 -17.26 -14.12
C SER A 57 6.44 -18.64 -14.75
N GLU A 58 7.22 -19.65 -14.37
CA GLU A 58 7.07 -21.04 -14.82
C GLU A 58 5.80 -21.69 -14.23
N ARG A 59 5.50 -21.47 -12.94
CA ARG A 59 4.25 -21.95 -12.30
C ARG A 59 2.99 -21.40 -12.91
N ALA A 60 3.03 -20.17 -13.43
CA ALA A 60 1.89 -19.63 -14.16
C ALA A 60 1.56 -20.44 -15.42
N ARG A 61 2.48 -21.31 -15.87
CA ARG A 61 2.32 -22.20 -17.02
C ARG A 61 1.97 -23.64 -16.61
N ASP A 62 2.39 -24.11 -15.43
CA ASP A 62 2.18 -25.50 -14.96
C ASP A 62 1.58 -25.57 -13.54
N VAL A 63 0.39 -26.17 -13.43
CA VAL A 63 -0.43 -26.27 -12.19
C VAL A 63 -0.01 -27.41 -11.26
N GLU A 64 0.74 -28.40 -11.76
CA GLU A 64 0.99 -29.63 -11.02
C GLU A 64 2.37 -29.64 -10.34
N LYS A 65 2.34 -29.57 -9.00
CA LYS A 65 3.45 -29.75 -8.04
C LYS A 65 4.33 -28.52 -7.79
N SER A 66 3.78 -27.56 -7.06
CA SER A 66 4.48 -26.38 -6.57
C SER A 66 5.14 -26.64 -5.20
N VAL A 67 6.45 -26.89 -5.17
CA VAL A 67 7.27 -26.81 -3.94
C VAL A 67 7.31 -25.34 -3.46
N PRO A 68 7.23 -25.04 -2.15
CA PRO A 68 7.35 -23.66 -1.65
C PRO A 68 8.60 -22.97 -2.21
N LEU A 69 8.48 -21.71 -2.63
CA LEU A 69 9.68 -20.95 -2.98
C LEU A 69 10.52 -20.74 -1.73
N SER A 70 11.81 -21.01 -1.86
CA SER A 70 12.83 -20.54 -0.93
C SER A 70 13.65 -19.51 -1.69
N GLY A 71 13.82 -18.32 -1.10
CA GLY A 71 14.61 -17.28 -1.72
C GLY A 71 14.87 -16.12 -0.77
N ASP A 72 15.84 -15.31 -1.16
CA ASP A 72 16.31 -14.18 -0.36
C ASP A 72 15.34 -13.00 -0.48
N ILE A 73 15.12 -12.31 0.65
CA ILE A 73 14.35 -11.07 0.68
C ILE A 73 14.97 -10.01 -0.23
N GLN A 74 16.29 -10.05 -0.46
CA GLN A 74 16.98 -9.14 -1.38
C GLN A 74 16.54 -9.29 -2.84
N GLU A 75 16.17 -10.51 -3.28
CA GLU A 75 15.58 -10.70 -4.61
C GLU A 75 14.22 -10.00 -4.71
N VAL A 76 13.38 -10.09 -3.67
CA VAL A 76 12.08 -9.39 -3.61
C VAL A 76 12.28 -7.87 -3.63
N GLN A 77 13.26 -7.36 -2.88
CA GLN A 77 13.61 -5.94 -2.89
C GLN A 77 14.00 -5.45 -4.29
N ALA A 78 14.81 -6.22 -5.02
CA ALA A 78 15.18 -5.89 -6.39
C ALA A 78 13.96 -5.82 -7.33
N LEU A 79 13.03 -6.78 -7.21
CA LEU A 79 11.79 -6.79 -7.99
C LEU A 79 10.90 -5.59 -7.65
N VAL A 80 10.78 -5.23 -6.37
CA VAL A 80 10.05 -4.05 -5.89
C VAL A 80 10.63 -2.76 -6.46
N HIS A 81 11.96 -2.62 -6.50
CA HIS A 81 12.63 -1.48 -7.12
C HIS A 81 12.33 -1.39 -8.62
N ILE A 82 12.41 -2.50 -9.35
CA ILE A 82 12.08 -2.54 -10.78
C ILE A 82 10.63 -2.15 -11.02
N HIS A 83 9.68 -2.70 -10.25
CA HIS A 83 8.27 -2.31 -10.37
C HIS A 83 8.08 -0.82 -10.10
N SER A 84 8.69 -0.28 -9.04
CA SER A 84 8.61 1.14 -8.70
C SER A 84 9.15 2.02 -9.83
N LEU A 85 10.30 1.67 -10.42
CA LEU A 85 10.89 2.39 -11.55
C LEU A 85 9.96 2.40 -12.77
N PHE A 86 9.42 1.25 -13.15
CA PHE A 86 8.57 1.15 -14.34
C PHE A 86 7.22 1.87 -14.13
N VAL A 87 6.66 1.85 -12.92
CA VAL A 87 5.40 2.56 -12.63
C VAL A 87 5.60 4.07 -12.58
N TRP A 88 6.65 4.56 -11.91
CA TRP A 88 6.79 5.99 -11.58
C TRP A 88 7.80 6.76 -12.44
N HIS A 89 8.67 6.09 -13.20
CA HIS A 89 9.64 6.71 -14.12
C HIS A 89 9.48 6.24 -15.58
N GLY A 90 8.77 5.13 -15.79
CA GLY A 90 8.59 4.53 -17.11
C GLY A 90 7.79 5.41 -18.07
N ASN A 91 8.00 5.16 -19.37
CA ASN A 91 7.08 5.60 -20.41
C ASN A 91 5.75 4.80 -20.35
N GLN A 92 4.80 5.13 -21.23
CA GLN A 92 3.49 4.47 -21.25
C GLN A 92 3.57 2.94 -21.39
N LYS A 93 4.41 2.44 -22.30
CA LYS A 93 4.59 1.00 -22.53
C LYS A 93 5.20 0.31 -21.31
N GLN A 94 6.26 0.87 -20.75
CA GLN A 94 6.94 0.34 -19.56
C GLN A 94 6.00 0.26 -18.37
N ARG A 95 5.23 1.32 -18.15
CA ARG A 95 4.26 1.36 -17.06
C ARG A 95 3.11 0.38 -17.29
N GLN A 96 2.62 0.24 -18.52
CA GLN A 96 1.63 -0.79 -18.85
C GLN A 96 2.16 -2.18 -18.51
N GLN A 97 3.39 -2.52 -18.90
CA GLN A 97 4.01 -3.80 -18.57
C GLN A 97 4.10 -4.03 -17.06
N ALA A 98 4.51 -3.01 -16.28
CA ALA A 98 4.58 -3.16 -14.84
C ALA A 98 3.22 -3.39 -14.16
N ARG A 99 2.13 -2.85 -14.73
CA ARG A 99 0.77 -3.15 -14.25
C ARG A 99 0.35 -4.57 -14.58
N GLU A 100 0.60 -5.00 -15.82
CA GLU A 100 0.23 -6.34 -16.31
C GLU A 100 1.00 -7.47 -15.63
N GLU A 101 2.20 -7.19 -15.11
CA GLU A 101 3.06 -8.19 -14.48
C GLU A 101 3.09 -8.13 -12.94
N PHE A 102 2.41 -7.16 -12.31
CA PHE A 102 2.46 -7.01 -10.85
C PHE A 102 1.99 -8.27 -10.09
N TRP A 103 1.05 -9.03 -10.66
CA TRP A 103 0.59 -10.28 -10.08
C TRP A 103 1.72 -11.31 -9.86
N ILE A 104 2.81 -11.26 -10.65
CA ILE A 104 3.98 -12.14 -10.47
C ILE A 104 4.64 -11.83 -9.13
N LEU A 105 4.89 -10.54 -8.86
CA LEU A 105 5.44 -10.10 -7.57
C LEU A 105 4.51 -10.45 -6.41
N ALA A 106 3.19 -10.28 -6.59
CA ALA A 106 2.20 -10.66 -5.58
C ALA A 106 2.24 -12.17 -5.27
N SER A 107 2.34 -13.01 -6.31
CA SER A 107 2.45 -14.46 -6.18
C SER A 107 3.73 -14.87 -5.44
N ILE A 108 4.87 -14.24 -5.75
CA ILE A 108 6.15 -14.49 -5.08
C ILE A 108 6.04 -14.22 -3.57
N VAL A 109 5.50 -13.08 -3.17
CA VAL A 109 5.43 -12.73 -1.73
C VAL A 109 4.44 -13.60 -0.96
N GLN A 110 3.35 -14.04 -1.61
CA GLN A 110 2.42 -15.03 -1.05
C GLN A 110 3.12 -16.38 -0.84
N GLN A 111 3.87 -16.84 -1.83
CA GLN A 111 4.58 -18.13 -1.79
C GLN A 111 5.74 -18.15 -0.79
N LEU A 112 6.37 -16.98 -0.53
CA LEU A 112 7.37 -16.80 0.52
C LEU A 112 6.75 -16.59 1.92
N GLY A 113 5.43 -16.61 2.04
CA GLY A 113 4.71 -16.42 3.30
C GLY A 113 4.90 -15.04 3.91
N LEU A 114 5.13 -14.00 3.10
CA LEU A 114 5.42 -12.65 3.61
C LEU A 114 4.19 -11.95 4.22
N LEU A 115 2.98 -12.49 4.06
CA LEU A 115 1.76 -11.95 4.67
C LEU A 115 1.66 -12.24 6.18
N ARG A 116 2.59 -13.01 6.74
CA ARG A 116 2.61 -13.42 8.15
C ARG A 116 4.04 -13.31 8.70
N THR A 117 4.16 -13.15 10.01
CA THR A 117 5.44 -13.25 10.69
C THR A 117 5.91 -14.71 10.71
N PHE A 118 7.19 -14.94 10.97
CA PHE A 118 7.67 -16.27 11.27
C PHE A 118 6.91 -16.83 12.50
N PRO A 119 6.46 -18.09 12.45
CA PRO A 119 5.72 -18.70 13.55
C PRO A 119 6.61 -18.84 14.79
N SER A 120 6.00 -18.78 15.97
CA SER A 120 6.68 -19.04 17.24
C SER A 120 7.45 -20.37 17.18
N GLY A 121 8.74 -20.33 17.51
CA GLY A 121 9.64 -21.50 17.46
C GLY A 121 10.45 -21.64 16.16
N HIS A 122 10.20 -20.82 15.14
CA HIS A 122 11.11 -20.70 14.01
C HIS A 122 12.43 -20.03 14.45
N SER A 123 13.57 -20.45 13.90
CA SER A 123 14.90 -19.93 14.30
C SER A 123 15.04 -18.43 14.14
N ASN A 124 14.32 -17.85 13.18
CA ASN A 124 14.39 -16.41 12.87
C ASN A 124 13.15 -15.66 13.41
N ALA A 125 12.37 -16.26 14.30
CA ALA A 125 11.16 -15.64 14.86
C ALA A 125 11.49 -14.58 15.91
N SER A 126 11.19 -13.33 15.60
CA SER A 126 11.32 -12.24 16.56
C SER A 126 10.15 -12.18 17.55
N ALA A 127 10.44 -12.27 18.85
CA ALA A 127 9.43 -12.22 19.92
C ALA A 127 8.58 -10.93 19.91
N LEU A 128 9.17 -9.80 19.51
CA LEU A 128 8.48 -8.50 19.49
C LEU A 128 7.55 -8.30 18.29
N HIS A 129 7.58 -9.21 17.32
CA HIS A 129 6.65 -9.23 16.19
C HIS A 129 5.51 -10.24 16.38
N GLN A 130 5.56 -11.06 17.44
CA GLN A 130 4.50 -12.01 17.75
C GLN A 130 3.27 -11.28 18.35
N PRO A 131 2.05 -11.77 18.05
CA PRO A 131 0.82 -11.19 18.58
C PRO A 131 0.76 -11.23 20.11
N GLY A 132 -0.09 -10.38 20.68
CA GLY A 132 -0.38 -10.34 22.11
C GLY A 132 0.48 -9.35 22.92
N PRO A 133 0.28 -9.31 24.26
CA PRO A 133 1.02 -8.40 25.13
C PRO A 133 2.52 -8.73 25.16
N ILE A 134 3.33 -7.77 25.62
CA ILE A 134 4.75 -8.01 25.89
C ILE A 134 4.92 -8.72 27.22
N ASN A 135 5.69 -9.80 27.23
CA ASN A 135 6.03 -10.53 28.44
C ASN A 135 7.52 -10.35 28.79
N VAL A 136 7.88 -10.65 30.05
CA VAL A 136 9.28 -10.57 30.51
C VAL A 136 10.19 -11.44 29.65
N SER A 137 9.72 -12.64 29.25
CA SER A 137 10.44 -13.53 28.34
C SER A 137 10.83 -12.83 27.05
N ASP A 138 9.90 -12.10 26.43
CA ASP A 138 10.09 -11.45 25.13
C ASP A 138 11.21 -10.40 25.18
N VAL A 139 11.36 -9.72 26.32
CA VAL A 139 12.43 -8.75 26.55
C VAL A 139 13.77 -9.47 26.77
N THR A 140 13.77 -10.55 27.56
CA THR A 140 15.00 -11.29 27.91
C THR A 140 15.58 -12.09 26.75
N THR A 141 14.74 -12.58 25.84
CA THR A 141 15.17 -13.39 24.68
C THR A 141 15.27 -12.57 23.40
N TRP A 142 15.21 -11.24 23.50
CA TRP A 142 15.26 -10.39 22.33
C TRP A 142 16.62 -10.46 21.63
N SER A 143 16.60 -10.78 20.34
CA SER A 143 17.76 -10.71 19.43
C SER A 143 17.55 -9.57 18.43
N TRP A 144 18.58 -8.73 18.26
CA TRP A 144 18.53 -7.66 17.28
C TRP A 144 18.52 -8.19 15.85
N GLU A 145 19.24 -9.29 15.58
CA GLU A 145 19.38 -9.89 14.24
C GLU A 145 18.04 -10.47 13.77
N GLU A 146 17.38 -11.27 14.61
CA GLU A 146 16.05 -11.83 14.34
C GLU A 146 15.00 -10.73 14.21
N TRP A 147 15.08 -9.69 15.06
CA TRP A 147 14.21 -8.53 14.97
C TRP A 147 14.39 -7.79 13.64
N LEU A 148 15.63 -7.56 13.24
CA LEU A 148 15.96 -6.82 12.02
C LEU A 148 15.52 -7.57 10.77
N GLU A 149 15.73 -8.89 10.74
CA GLU A 149 15.29 -9.75 9.64
C GLU A 149 13.76 -9.73 9.50
N GLN A 150 13.05 -9.90 10.62
CA GLN A 150 11.58 -9.90 10.62
C GLN A 150 10.99 -8.54 10.25
N GLU A 151 11.56 -7.43 10.77
CA GLU A 151 11.14 -6.07 10.42
C GLU A 151 11.44 -5.75 8.94
N THR A 152 12.56 -6.25 8.40
CA THR A 152 12.88 -6.14 6.96
C THR A 152 11.79 -6.81 6.11
N ARG A 153 11.40 -8.04 6.46
CA ARG A 153 10.31 -8.76 5.77
C ARG A 153 8.99 -7.98 5.82
N ILE A 154 8.65 -7.44 6.99
CA ILE A 154 7.44 -6.63 7.20
C ILE A 154 7.46 -5.38 6.30
N ARG A 155 8.55 -4.60 6.33
CA ARG A 155 8.67 -3.37 5.55
C ARG A 155 8.66 -3.64 4.04
N VAL A 156 9.27 -4.74 3.58
CA VAL A 156 9.22 -5.16 2.17
C VAL A 156 7.81 -5.54 1.77
N MET A 157 7.10 -6.34 2.57
CA MET A 157 5.71 -6.71 2.28
C MET A 157 4.79 -5.49 2.23
N TYR A 158 4.94 -4.53 3.16
CA TYR A 158 4.15 -3.30 3.12
C TYR A 158 4.49 -2.41 1.92
N LEU A 159 5.74 -2.40 1.45
CA LEU A 159 6.07 -1.68 0.22
C LEU A 159 5.40 -2.34 -1.00
N VAL A 160 5.36 -3.68 -1.06
CA VAL A 160 4.63 -4.42 -2.10
C VAL A 160 3.13 -4.10 -2.04
N PHE A 161 2.53 -4.12 -0.84
CA PHE A 161 1.14 -3.73 -0.64
C PHE A 161 0.86 -2.29 -1.06
N LEU A 162 1.76 -1.35 -0.75
CA LEU A 162 1.60 0.05 -1.16
C LEU A 162 1.71 0.24 -2.68
N ILE A 163 2.50 -0.59 -3.37
CA ILE A 163 2.49 -0.62 -4.84
C ILE A 163 1.13 -1.13 -5.32
N ASP A 164 0.62 -2.25 -4.78
CA ASP A 164 -0.71 -2.79 -5.14
C ASP A 164 -1.82 -1.73 -4.95
N ALA A 165 -1.85 -1.09 -3.79
CA ALA A 165 -2.80 -0.04 -3.49
C ALA A 165 -2.64 1.18 -4.41
N SER A 166 -1.41 1.55 -4.76
CA SER A 166 -1.17 2.61 -5.74
C SER A 166 -1.68 2.23 -7.12
N LEU A 167 -1.50 0.96 -7.53
CA LEU A 167 -2.03 0.48 -8.81
C LEU A 167 -3.56 0.58 -8.87
N ALA A 168 -4.23 0.27 -7.76
CA ALA A 168 -5.68 0.44 -7.65
C ALA A 168 -6.11 1.91 -7.68
N ILE A 169 -5.49 2.76 -6.85
CA ILE A 169 -5.83 4.19 -6.73
C ILE A 169 -5.63 4.91 -8.06
N PHE A 170 -4.44 4.79 -8.64
CA PHE A 170 -3.99 5.62 -9.76
C PHE A 170 -4.31 5.02 -11.12
N PHE A 171 -4.56 3.72 -11.23
CA PHE A 171 -4.72 3.05 -12.54
C PHE A 171 -5.97 2.19 -12.64
N ASN A 172 -6.84 2.18 -11.62
CA ASN A 172 -7.99 1.27 -11.53
C ASN A 172 -7.60 -0.22 -11.68
N ALA A 173 -6.36 -0.59 -11.36
CA ALA A 173 -5.95 -2.00 -11.38
C ALA A 173 -6.65 -2.77 -10.25
N GLN A 174 -6.98 -4.03 -10.50
CA GLN A 174 -7.55 -4.90 -9.48
C GLN A 174 -6.47 -5.19 -8.40
N PRO A 175 -6.71 -4.85 -7.12
CA PRO A 175 -5.83 -5.23 -6.02
C PRO A 175 -5.59 -6.73 -5.98
N GLN A 176 -4.34 -7.12 -5.74
CA GLN A 176 -3.90 -8.51 -5.64
C GLN A 176 -3.94 -9.05 -4.21
N PHE A 177 -4.07 -8.18 -3.20
CA PHE A 177 -4.14 -8.58 -1.81
C PHE A 177 -5.50 -8.26 -1.19
N ASP A 178 -6.04 -9.22 -0.43
CA ASP A 178 -7.04 -8.90 0.58
C ASP A 178 -6.31 -8.29 1.79
N ILE A 179 -6.77 -7.11 2.20
CA ILE A 179 -6.24 -6.39 3.37
C ILE A 179 -6.38 -7.19 4.68
N TYR A 180 -7.33 -8.14 4.76
CA TYR A 180 -7.51 -9.00 5.93
C TYR A 180 -6.65 -10.27 5.88
N ASP A 181 -6.09 -10.63 4.73
CA ASP A 181 -5.12 -11.73 4.63
C ASP A 181 -3.72 -11.31 5.11
N ILE A 182 -3.45 -10.00 5.14
CA ILE A 182 -2.22 -9.42 5.69
C ILE A 182 -2.30 -9.46 7.23
N GLN A 183 -1.67 -10.46 7.81
CA GLN A 183 -1.61 -10.72 9.26
C GLN A 183 -0.24 -10.33 9.81
N LEU A 184 0.21 -9.14 9.44
CA LEU A 184 1.46 -8.54 9.90
C LEU A 184 1.21 -7.44 10.94
N PRO A 185 2.09 -7.29 11.94
CA PRO A 185 2.15 -6.06 12.71
C PRO A 185 2.53 -4.90 11.79
N LEU A 186 1.96 -3.71 12.03
CA LEU A 186 2.33 -2.48 11.35
C LEU A 186 3.84 -2.19 11.57
N PRO A 187 4.50 -1.43 10.66
CA PRO A 187 5.94 -1.19 10.75
C PRO A 187 6.34 -0.54 12.06
N ALA A 188 7.49 -0.95 12.62
CA ALA A 188 8.06 -0.36 13.82
C ALA A 188 8.52 1.10 13.57
N ASP A 189 8.83 1.80 14.65
CA ASP A 189 9.28 3.19 14.57
C ASP A 189 10.61 3.34 13.87
N ASP A 190 10.76 4.40 13.08
CA ASP A 190 12.00 4.66 12.33
C ASP A 190 13.23 4.80 13.25
N ALA A 191 13.06 5.29 14.48
CA ALA A 191 14.13 5.33 15.47
C ALA A 191 14.70 3.94 15.82
N ALA A 192 13.86 2.89 15.80
CA ALA A 192 14.31 1.51 16.02
C ALA A 192 14.88 0.89 14.74
N TRP A 193 14.29 1.22 13.58
CA TRP A 193 14.72 0.73 12.27
C TRP A 193 16.07 1.31 11.82
N ASP A 194 16.29 2.61 12.04
CA ASP A 194 17.51 3.32 11.62
C ASP A 194 18.67 3.16 12.63
N ALA A 195 18.41 2.47 13.75
CA ALA A 195 19.38 2.23 14.81
C ALA A 195 20.65 1.55 14.26
N LYS A 196 21.81 2.07 14.64
CA LYS A 196 23.12 1.55 14.18
C LYS A 196 23.69 0.44 15.06
N THR A 197 23.09 0.20 16.21
CA THR A 197 23.49 -0.85 17.14
C THR A 197 22.27 -1.46 17.82
N ALA A 198 22.42 -2.69 18.30
CA ALA A 198 21.42 -3.38 19.10
C ALA A 198 20.96 -2.54 20.29
N GLN A 199 21.88 -1.87 20.98
CA GLN A 199 21.54 -1.02 22.13
C GLN A 199 20.66 0.17 21.75
N ILE A 200 20.94 0.84 20.62
CA ILE A 200 20.12 1.96 20.15
C ILE A 200 18.73 1.46 19.76
N CYS A 201 18.65 0.29 19.11
CA CYS A 201 17.39 -0.34 18.74
C CYS A 201 16.56 -0.69 20.00
N ALA A 202 17.15 -1.38 20.98
CA ALA A 202 16.53 -1.73 22.25
C ALA A 202 16.03 -0.50 23.02
N ASN A 203 16.83 0.58 23.03
CA ASN A 203 16.45 1.85 23.63
C ASN A 203 15.22 2.45 22.92
N ALA A 204 15.21 2.49 21.59
CA ALA A 204 14.09 3.03 20.81
C ALA A 204 12.79 2.20 20.96
N LEU A 205 12.91 0.89 21.07
CA LEU A 205 11.82 -0.06 21.34
C LEU A 205 11.29 0.01 22.78
N GLY A 206 12.02 0.67 23.69
CA GLY A 206 11.62 0.83 25.09
C GLY A 206 11.97 -0.36 25.98
N LEU A 207 12.84 -1.25 25.52
CA LEU A 207 13.29 -2.42 26.30
C LEU A 207 14.12 -2.01 27.53
N GLN A 208 14.65 -0.79 27.53
CA GLN A 208 15.41 -0.19 28.64
C GLN A 208 14.60 0.89 29.39
N GLY A 209 13.28 0.89 29.22
CA GLY A 209 12.36 1.85 29.85
C GLY A 209 12.19 3.15 29.06
N GLU A 210 11.20 3.94 29.47
CA GLU A 210 10.76 5.14 28.74
C GLU A 210 11.84 6.23 28.65
N ILE A 211 12.69 6.36 29.66
CA ILE A 211 13.79 7.34 29.70
C ILE A 211 14.81 7.05 28.58
N ALA A 212 15.00 5.79 28.19
CA ALA A 212 15.90 5.43 27.10
C ALA A 212 15.33 5.76 25.71
N GLN A 213 14.02 5.97 25.59
CA GLN A 213 13.32 6.25 24.32
C GLN A 213 13.35 7.72 23.88
N VAL A 214 14.21 8.55 24.47
CA VAL A 214 14.26 10.01 24.18
C VAL A 214 14.41 10.29 22.68
N GLN A 215 15.19 9.48 21.96
CA GLN A 215 15.41 9.62 20.52
C GLN A 215 14.22 9.16 19.65
N ASN A 216 13.28 8.41 20.23
CA ASN A 216 12.06 7.96 19.56
C ASN A 216 10.87 8.90 19.88
N HIS A 217 11.04 10.21 19.71
CA HIS A 217 9.95 11.17 19.96
C HIS A 217 8.87 11.14 18.89
N ALA A 218 9.21 10.87 17.64
CA ALA A 218 8.28 10.87 16.50
C ALA A 218 7.52 9.55 16.30
N GLY A 219 7.86 8.49 17.04
CA GLY A 219 7.26 7.15 16.88
C GLY A 219 6.10 6.84 17.83
N SER A 220 5.63 5.59 17.76
CA SER A 220 4.66 5.00 18.68
C SER A 220 5.23 4.75 20.09
N ARG A 221 6.56 4.61 20.20
CA ARG A 221 7.31 4.18 21.40
C ARG A 221 6.88 2.80 21.92
N ARG A 222 6.37 1.96 21.04
CA ARG A 222 5.92 0.60 21.40
C ARG A 222 6.96 -0.43 20.99
N ALA A 223 7.19 -1.41 21.86
CA ALA A 223 8.00 -2.58 21.53
C ALA A 223 7.27 -3.50 20.52
N LYS A 224 5.96 -3.71 20.71
CA LYS A 224 5.08 -4.47 19.80
C LYS A 224 4.10 -3.54 19.08
N GLN A 225 4.05 -3.61 17.76
CA GLN A 225 3.10 -2.84 16.94
C GLN A 225 1.77 -3.59 16.79
N LEU A 226 0.71 -2.85 16.46
CA LEU A 226 -0.62 -3.43 16.23
C LEU A 226 -0.69 -4.14 14.88
N ILE A 227 -1.48 -5.20 14.77
CA ILE A 227 -1.71 -5.92 13.51
C ILE A 227 -2.64 -5.12 12.61
N MET A 228 -2.28 -4.97 11.32
CA MET A 228 -3.03 -4.14 10.37
C MET A 228 -4.51 -4.52 10.28
N SER A 229 -4.81 -5.81 10.10
CA SER A 229 -6.18 -6.32 9.94
C SER A 229 -7.04 -6.07 11.18
N GLU A 230 -6.46 -6.21 12.38
CA GLU A 230 -7.12 -5.91 13.65
C GLU A 230 -7.42 -4.41 13.80
N VAL A 231 -6.45 -3.56 13.44
CA VAL A 231 -6.64 -2.10 13.47
C VAL A 231 -7.76 -1.68 12.54
N LEU A 232 -7.81 -2.24 11.32
CA LEU A 232 -8.89 -1.97 10.38
C LEU A 232 -10.23 -2.41 10.96
N LEU A 233 -10.32 -3.60 11.54
CA LEU A 233 -11.56 -4.06 12.18
C LEU A 233 -12.04 -3.09 13.27
N LEU A 234 -11.14 -2.63 14.14
CA LEU A 234 -11.46 -1.66 15.19
C LEU A 234 -11.97 -0.34 14.61
N LEU A 235 -11.32 0.20 13.57
CA LEU A 235 -11.76 1.42 12.90
C LEU A 235 -13.16 1.27 12.26
N HIS A 236 -13.45 0.12 11.67
CA HIS A 236 -14.76 -0.17 11.05
C HIS A 236 -15.88 -0.31 12.09
N GLN A 237 -15.55 -0.78 13.29
CA GLN A 237 -16.47 -0.88 14.43
C GLN A 237 -16.71 0.46 15.13
N GLY A 238 -16.00 1.53 14.74
CA GLY A 238 -16.13 2.83 15.38
C GLY A 238 -15.28 3.00 16.65
N SER A 239 -14.34 2.08 16.90
CA SER A 239 -13.48 2.08 18.08
C SER A 239 -12.30 3.03 17.92
N ASN A 240 -12.02 3.84 18.95
CA ASN A 240 -10.81 4.67 18.97
C ASN A 240 -9.58 3.78 19.23
N LEU A 241 -8.48 4.10 18.56
CA LEU A 241 -7.18 3.51 18.87
C LEU A 241 -6.58 4.21 20.10
N PRO A 242 -5.68 3.54 20.84
CA PRO A 242 -4.90 4.21 21.86
C PRO A 242 -4.13 5.40 21.27
N HIS A 243 -3.95 6.47 22.06
CA HIS A 243 -3.06 7.55 21.64
C HIS A 243 -1.67 7.00 21.32
N ARG A 244 -1.05 7.54 20.27
CA ARG A 244 0.29 7.12 19.83
C ARG A 244 0.39 5.65 19.44
N ALA A 245 -0.72 4.98 19.12
CA ALA A 245 -0.73 3.56 18.76
C ALA A 245 0.00 3.26 17.44
N THR A 246 0.16 4.25 16.57
CA THR A 246 0.71 4.09 15.22
C THR A 246 1.68 5.22 14.90
N ASN A 247 2.75 4.91 14.17
CA ASN A 247 3.63 5.93 13.59
C ASN A 247 3.13 6.40 12.22
N VAL A 248 3.82 7.38 11.62
CA VAL A 248 3.43 7.96 10.33
C VAL A 248 3.38 6.92 9.20
N TYR A 249 4.30 5.96 9.19
CA TYR A 249 4.33 4.92 8.17
C TYR A 249 3.14 3.96 8.31
N SER A 250 2.84 3.53 9.53
CA SER A 250 1.65 2.72 9.83
C SER A 250 0.37 3.42 9.38
N LYS A 251 0.24 4.73 9.63
CA LYS A 251 -0.93 5.52 9.20
C LYS A 251 -1.04 5.57 7.68
N PHE A 252 0.09 5.71 6.98
CA PHE A 252 0.14 5.71 5.52
C PHE A 252 -0.32 4.37 4.94
N VAL A 253 0.11 3.24 5.53
CA VAL A 253 -0.39 1.90 5.18
C VAL A 253 -1.91 1.81 5.40
N LEU A 254 -2.41 2.25 6.55
CA LEU A 254 -3.82 2.14 6.90
C LEU A 254 -4.73 2.97 5.96
N ILE A 255 -4.33 4.18 5.57
CA ILE A 255 -5.15 4.96 4.63
C ILE A 255 -5.20 4.32 3.24
N HIS A 256 -4.12 3.67 2.80
CA HIS A 256 -4.11 2.91 1.55
C HIS A 256 -4.99 1.65 1.63
N ALA A 257 -5.04 0.99 2.79
CA ALA A 257 -5.98 -0.11 3.01
C ALA A 257 -7.45 0.33 2.96
N ILE A 258 -7.77 1.50 3.51
CA ILE A 258 -9.10 2.10 3.36
C ILE A 258 -9.40 2.40 1.89
N HIS A 259 -8.43 2.87 1.09
CA HIS A 259 -8.59 3.03 -0.36
C HIS A 259 -8.91 1.71 -1.07
N ILE A 260 -8.27 0.60 -0.69
CA ILE A 260 -8.59 -0.73 -1.25
C ILE A 260 -10.05 -1.11 -0.94
N GLN A 261 -10.53 -0.84 0.27
CA GLN A 261 -11.94 -1.10 0.62
C GLN A 261 -12.89 -0.23 -0.19
N ILE A 262 -12.58 1.06 -0.37
CA ILE A 262 -13.36 1.97 -1.22
C ILE A 262 -13.45 1.43 -2.65
N PHE A 263 -12.32 0.98 -3.20
CA PHE A 263 -12.26 0.37 -4.52
C PHE A 263 -13.17 -0.88 -4.62
N MET A 264 -13.10 -1.78 -3.63
CA MET A 264 -13.95 -2.99 -3.60
C MET A 264 -15.44 -2.65 -3.56
N LEU A 265 -15.83 -1.69 -2.71
CA LEU A 265 -17.22 -1.24 -2.60
C LEU A 265 -17.75 -0.70 -3.93
N GLN A 266 -16.96 0.11 -4.63
CA GLN A 266 -17.36 0.71 -5.90
C GLN A 266 -17.48 -0.31 -7.03
N ARG A 267 -16.67 -1.37 -7.01
CA ARG A 267 -16.78 -2.52 -7.92
C ARG A 267 -18.04 -3.33 -7.67
N GLN A 268 -18.39 -3.60 -6.42
CA GLN A 268 -19.63 -4.31 -6.07
C GLN A 268 -20.88 -3.55 -6.56
N LEU A 269 -20.91 -2.22 -6.41
CA LEU A 269 -22.00 -1.38 -6.93
C LEU A 269 -22.13 -1.48 -8.46
N SER A 270 -21.00 -1.52 -9.16
CA SER A 270 -20.94 -1.62 -10.62
C SER A 270 -21.43 -2.97 -11.14
N SER A 271 -21.15 -4.08 -10.44
CA SER A 271 -21.66 -5.41 -10.80
C SER A 271 -23.17 -5.53 -10.58
N SER A 272 -23.70 -5.00 -9.48
CA SER A 272 -25.14 -5.06 -9.18
C SER A 272 -25.96 -4.22 -10.16
N SER A 273 -25.44 -3.08 -10.63
CA SER A 273 -26.11 -2.24 -11.64
C SER A 273 -26.23 -2.90 -13.02
N ARG A 274 -25.34 -3.83 -13.40
CA ARG A 274 -25.40 -4.53 -14.70
C ARG A 274 -26.51 -5.59 -14.76
N LEU A 275 -26.87 -6.20 -13.64
CA LEU A 275 -27.98 -7.16 -13.57
C LEU A 275 -29.36 -6.48 -13.64
N SER A 276 -29.45 -5.20 -13.28
CA SER A 276 -30.70 -4.44 -13.36
C SER A 276 -31.03 -3.88 -14.75
N SER A 277 -30.09 -3.87 -15.72
CA SER A 277 -30.36 -3.30 -17.05
C SER A 277 -30.80 -4.31 -18.12
N SER A 278 -31.01 -5.58 -17.77
CA SER A 278 -31.47 -6.62 -18.71
C SER A 278 -32.98 -6.90 -18.62
N GLY A 279 -33.79 -5.88 -18.27
CA GLY A 279 -35.23 -6.03 -18.08
C GLY A 279 -36.05 -5.02 -18.86
N ALA A 280 -36.12 -5.14 -20.19
CA ALA A 280 -37.25 -4.72 -21.03
C ALA A 280 -36.99 -5.10 -22.51
N SER A 281 -36.98 -6.39 -22.82
CA SER A 281 -37.28 -6.82 -24.20
C SER A 281 -38.76 -7.19 -24.25
N THR A 282 -39.58 -6.23 -24.66
CA THR A 282 -40.98 -6.44 -25.03
C THR A 282 -41.02 -7.41 -26.22
N PRO A 283 -41.66 -8.59 -26.14
CA PRO A 283 -41.88 -9.40 -27.34
C PRO A 283 -43.06 -8.78 -28.11
N GLN A 284 -42.80 -8.40 -29.36
CA GLN A 284 -43.87 -8.06 -30.31
C GLN A 284 -44.75 -9.29 -30.57
N SER A 285 -46.05 -9.05 -30.48
CA SER A 285 -47.17 -9.94 -30.73
C SER A 285 -47.22 -10.49 -32.15
N TYR A 286 -47.44 -11.80 -32.29
CA TYR A 286 -48.20 -12.39 -33.39
C TYR A 286 -49.04 -13.57 -32.86
N HIS A 287 -50.34 -13.52 -33.13
CA HIS A 287 -51.36 -14.57 -32.92
C HIS A 287 -51.07 -15.79 -33.81
N ASP A 288 -51.32 -17.03 -33.35
CA ASP A 288 -52.58 -17.76 -33.62
C ASP A 288 -52.70 -19.12 -32.87
N GLU A 289 -53.93 -19.61 -32.73
CA GLU A 289 -54.50 -20.65 -31.86
C GLU A 289 -53.85 -22.06 -31.82
N THR A 290 -53.83 -22.72 -30.64
CA THR A 290 -54.68 -23.91 -30.30
C THR A 290 -54.34 -24.56 -28.93
N THR A 291 -55.37 -24.66 -28.07
CA THR A 291 -55.68 -25.67 -27.02
C THR A 291 -54.56 -26.40 -26.23
N SER A 292 -54.51 -26.19 -24.90
CA SER A 292 -54.88 -27.16 -23.83
C SER A 292 -54.06 -27.05 -22.53
N GLY A 293 -54.78 -26.91 -21.40
CA GLY A 293 -54.53 -27.44 -20.05
C GLY A 293 -53.17 -27.25 -19.36
N GLY A 294 -53.14 -26.49 -18.25
CA GLY A 294 -52.05 -26.61 -17.27
C GLY A 294 -51.97 -25.54 -16.19
N SER A 295 -52.61 -25.82 -15.05
CA SER A 295 -52.35 -25.38 -13.66
C SER A 295 -51.46 -24.16 -13.34
N SER A 296 -52.04 -23.33 -12.47
CA SER A 296 -51.45 -22.26 -11.66
C SER A 296 -50.06 -22.54 -11.06
N GLY A 297 -49.21 -21.52 -11.09
CA GLY A 297 -47.95 -21.44 -10.37
C GLY A 297 -47.36 -20.04 -10.50
N ALA A 298 -47.95 -19.05 -9.80
CA ALA A 298 -47.35 -17.74 -9.65
C ALA A 298 -46.09 -17.88 -8.78
N VAL A 299 -44.93 -17.94 -9.42
CA VAL A 299 -43.63 -17.78 -8.75
C VAL A 299 -43.19 -16.35 -9.00
N THR A 300 -43.47 -15.47 -8.04
CA THR A 300 -42.78 -14.18 -7.89
C THR A 300 -41.33 -14.45 -7.50
N PRO A 301 -40.32 -14.04 -8.27
CA PRO A 301 -38.95 -13.99 -7.78
C PRO A 301 -38.80 -12.70 -6.96
N THR A 302 -39.18 -12.75 -5.69
CA THR A 302 -38.75 -11.77 -4.69
C THR A 302 -37.76 -12.45 -3.76
N ASP A 303 -36.69 -11.73 -3.40
CA ASP A 303 -35.77 -11.98 -2.26
C ASP A 303 -34.27 -12.14 -2.57
N GLY A 304 -33.81 -11.85 -3.80
CA GLY A 304 -32.36 -11.79 -4.10
C GLY A 304 -31.72 -10.40 -3.94
N ASN A 305 -32.42 -9.34 -4.35
CA ASN A 305 -31.80 -8.02 -4.56
C ASN A 305 -31.99 -7.04 -3.39
N GLY A 306 -32.96 -7.28 -2.51
CA GLY A 306 -33.28 -6.39 -1.38
C GLY A 306 -32.28 -6.45 -0.22
N ALA A 307 -31.58 -7.58 -0.04
CA ALA A 307 -30.62 -7.78 1.06
C ALA A 307 -29.24 -7.15 0.79
N GLN A 308 -28.84 -7.03 -0.49
CA GLN A 308 -27.52 -6.52 -0.87
C GLN A 308 -27.39 -5.00 -0.68
N TYR A 309 -28.48 -4.25 -0.87
CA TYR A 309 -28.45 -2.78 -0.78
C TYR A 309 -28.27 -2.27 0.68
N PRO A 310 -28.98 -2.78 1.69
CA PRO A 310 -28.72 -2.47 3.10
C PRO A 310 -27.32 -2.87 3.55
N GLN A 311 -26.81 -4.03 3.09
CA GLN A 311 -25.45 -4.48 3.39
C GLN A 311 -24.40 -3.52 2.80
N PHE A 312 -24.56 -3.12 1.53
CA PHE A 312 -23.70 -2.13 0.88
C PHE A 312 -23.71 -0.78 1.61
N GLN A 313 -24.89 -0.27 1.97
CA GLN A 313 -25.01 0.97 2.74
C GLN A 313 -24.35 0.87 4.12
N GLY A 314 -24.46 -0.29 4.78
CA GLY A 314 -23.78 -0.58 6.04
C GLY A 314 -22.26 -0.53 5.89
N MET A 315 -21.71 -1.18 4.86
CA MET A 315 -20.27 -1.16 4.59
C MET A 315 -19.78 0.26 4.24
N LEU A 316 -20.50 1.00 3.40
CA LEU A 316 -20.16 2.39 3.07
C LEU A 316 -20.12 3.28 4.31
N ARG A 317 -21.11 3.15 5.21
CA ARG A 317 -21.13 3.90 6.48
C ARG A 317 -19.96 3.50 7.38
N SER A 318 -19.65 2.21 7.47
CA SER A 318 -18.53 1.71 8.27
C SER A 318 -17.18 2.20 7.73
N THR A 319 -16.96 2.16 6.41
CA THR A 319 -15.75 2.69 5.77
C THR A 319 -15.63 4.21 5.95
N MET A 320 -16.74 4.96 5.85
CA MET A 320 -16.73 6.40 6.12
C MET A 320 -16.42 6.70 7.59
N CYS A 321 -16.94 5.90 8.53
CA CYS A 321 -16.59 5.98 9.96
C CYS A 321 -15.10 5.73 10.19
N ALA A 322 -14.56 4.64 9.61
CA ALA A 322 -13.14 4.29 9.70
C ALA A 322 -12.24 5.42 9.16
N LEU A 323 -12.63 6.03 8.03
CA LEU A 323 -11.91 7.16 7.44
C LEU A 323 -11.88 8.39 8.36
N MET A 324 -13.00 8.73 9.01
CA MET A 324 -13.07 9.83 9.97
C MET A 324 -12.24 9.57 11.23
N LEU A 325 -12.29 8.33 11.75
CA LEU A 325 -11.48 7.93 12.91
C LEU A 325 -9.98 7.94 12.59
N TRP A 326 -9.61 7.49 11.39
CA TRP A 326 -8.23 7.59 10.91
C TRP A 326 -7.75 9.04 10.93
N LYS A 327 -8.56 9.99 10.45
CA LYS A 327 -8.21 11.43 10.44
C LYS A 327 -8.08 12.00 11.85
N LYS A 328 -9.01 11.67 12.74
CA LYS A 328 -8.94 12.07 14.15
C LYS A 328 -7.63 11.59 14.79
N GLN A 329 -7.26 10.33 14.54
CA GLN A 329 -6.01 9.76 15.04
C GLN A 329 -4.78 10.40 14.39
N TRP A 330 -4.82 10.69 13.09
CA TRP A 330 -3.77 11.42 12.39
C TRP A 330 -3.50 12.76 13.05
N ASP A 331 -4.54 13.58 13.23
CA ASP A 331 -4.39 14.93 13.81
C ASP A 331 -3.82 14.89 15.23
N SER A 332 -4.37 14.00 16.07
CA SER A 332 -3.91 13.83 17.45
C SER A 332 -2.46 13.38 17.51
N ASP A 333 -2.07 12.39 16.71
CA ASP A 333 -0.71 11.83 16.78
C ASP A 333 0.31 12.74 16.09
N MET A 334 -0.04 13.45 15.02
CA MET A 334 0.86 14.44 14.40
C MET A 334 1.21 15.55 15.39
N GLN A 335 0.23 16.04 16.16
CA GLN A 335 0.49 17.03 17.20
C GLN A 335 1.37 16.48 18.32
N LEU A 336 1.15 15.23 18.75
CA LEU A 336 1.87 14.58 19.85
C LEU A 336 3.31 14.19 19.47
N GLN A 337 3.50 13.61 18.29
CA GLN A 337 4.77 13.00 17.84
C GLN A 337 5.72 14.02 17.20
N TYR A 338 5.18 14.99 16.47
CA TYR A 338 5.98 15.96 15.71
C TYR A 338 5.92 17.37 16.32
N GLY A 339 4.74 17.81 16.75
CA GLY A 339 4.52 19.09 17.43
C GLY A 339 5.23 20.25 16.73
N THR A 340 5.94 21.09 17.49
CA THR A 340 6.78 22.19 16.95
C THR A 340 8.24 21.79 16.73
N LYS A 341 8.62 20.54 17.04
CA LYS A 341 10.03 20.14 17.17
C LYS A 341 10.64 19.72 15.83
N GLN A 342 9.93 18.90 15.05
CA GLN A 342 10.43 18.34 13.79
C GLN A 342 9.29 18.07 12.82
N ARG A 343 9.58 18.13 11.51
CA ARG A 343 8.64 17.78 10.45
C ARG A 343 8.79 16.30 10.07
N PRO A 344 7.71 15.57 9.77
CA PRO A 344 7.81 14.25 9.20
C PRO A 344 8.54 14.32 7.85
N LEU A 345 9.44 13.38 7.60
CA LEU A 345 10.24 13.30 6.37
C LEU A 345 9.72 12.18 5.46
N GLY A 346 9.99 12.32 4.16
CA GLY A 346 9.63 11.34 3.14
C GLY A 346 8.14 11.32 2.80
N PHE A 347 7.75 10.40 1.92
CA PHE A 347 6.43 10.38 1.29
C PHE A 347 5.28 9.96 2.24
N CYS A 348 5.58 9.29 3.35
CA CYS A 348 4.54 8.82 4.28
C CYS A 348 3.78 9.97 4.97
N ARG A 349 4.37 11.16 5.03
CA ARG A 349 3.69 12.37 5.55
C ARG A 349 2.50 12.81 4.71
N ASP A 350 2.39 12.32 3.47
CA ASP A 350 1.28 12.63 2.58
C ASP A 350 0.00 11.86 2.88
N GLY A 351 -0.05 11.05 3.95
CA GLY A 351 -1.26 10.33 4.36
C GLY A 351 -2.52 11.22 4.41
N ILE A 352 -2.35 12.48 4.81
CA ILE A 352 -3.43 13.48 4.83
C ILE A 352 -4.05 13.75 3.44
N HIS A 353 -3.24 13.78 2.38
CA HIS A 353 -3.74 13.95 1.02
C HIS A 353 -4.57 12.74 0.58
N TYR A 354 -4.12 11.54 0.95
CA TYR A 354 -4.86 10.32 0.68
C TYR A 354 -6.16 10.24 1.49
N TYR A 355 -6.26 10.85 2.66
CA TYR A 355 -7.55 11.02 3.36
C TYR A 355 -8.54 11.87 2.57
N PHE A 356 -8.12 13.03 2.08
CA PHE A 356 -9.00 13.88 1.28
C PHE A 356 -9.34 13.23 -0.07
N LEU A 357 -8.40 12.50 -0.67
CA LEU A 357 -8.65 11.71 -1.87
C LEU A 357 -9.70 10.62 -1.62
N ALA A 358 -9.59 9.88 -0.51
CA ALA A 358 -10.57 8.87 -0.10
C ALA A 358 -11.96 9.49 0.11
N LYS A 359 -12.02 10.69 0.70
CA LYS A 359 -13.25 11.44 0.87
C LYS A 359 -13.88 11.82 -0.48
N ILE A 360 -13.08 12.32 -1.44
CA ILE A 360 -13.55 12.59 -2.80
C ILE A 360 -14.09 11.32 -3.46
N PHE A 361 -13.36 10.21 -3.34
CA PHE A 361 -13.75 8.92 -3.90
C PHE A 361 -15.08 8.39 -3.35
N LEU A 362 -15.32 8.54 -2.04
CA LEU A 362 -16.58 8.14 -1.41
C LEU A 362 -17.74 9.08 -1.75
N GLN A 363 -17.50 10.39 -1.82
CA GLN A 363 -18.54 11.40 -2.04
C GLN A 363 -18.96 11.54 -3.51
N ASN A 364 -17.98 11.46 -4.43
CA ASN A 364 -18.16 11.70 -5.86
C ASN A 364 -17.90 10.43 -6.68
N SER A 365 -18.41 9.28 -6.23
CA SER A 365 -18.22 8.00 -6.92
C SER A 365 -19.04 7.93 -8.21
N ARG A 366 -18.53 8.47 -9.32
CA ARG A 366 -19.15 8.29 -10.65
C ARG A 366 -18.68 6.97 -11.24
N ARG A 367 -19.58 6.26 -11.92
CA ARG A 367 -19.23 4.99 -12.59
C ARG A 367 -18.07 5.16 -13.57
N GLU A 368 -18.05 6.28 -14.29
CA GLU A 368 -17.03 6.66 -15.28
C GLU A 368 -15.62 6.65 -14.68
N ASP A 369 -15.46 7.11 -13.43
CA ASP A 369 -14.17 7.26 -12.75
C ASP A 369 -13.47 5.90 -12.54
N TRP A 370 -14.25 4.86 -12.21
CA TRP A 370 -13.74 3.50 -11.94
C TRP A 370 -13.75 2.60 -13.18
N THR A 371 -14.30 3.09 -14.29
CA THR A 371 -14.23 2.43 -15.60
C THR A 371 -13.25 3.12 -16.55
N ALA A 372 -12.70 4.27 -16.14
CA ALA A 372 -11.69 5.00 -16.89
C ALA A 372 -10.49 4.10 -17.18
N THR A 373 -9.89 4.30 -18.36
CA THR A 373 -8.64 3.63 -18.72
C THR A 373 -7.54 4.00 -17.72
N PRO A 374 -6.52 3.15 -17.53
CA PRO A 374 -5.48 3.36 -16.53
C PRO A 374 -4.84 4.75 -16.57
N ASP A 375 -4.54 5.26 -17.76
CA ASP A 375 -3.85 6.53 -17.90
C ASP A 375 -4.79 7.75 -17.73
N ALA A 376 -6.06 7.63 -18.14
CA ALA A 376 -7.07 8.66 -17.86
C ALA A 376 -7.35 8.76 -16.35
N ARG A 377 -7.43 7.60 -15.68
CA ARG A 377 -7.54 7.53 -14.22
C ARG A 377 -6.34 8.18 -13.54
N PHE A 378 -5.14 7.91 -14.03
CA PHE A 378 -3.91 8.49 -13.49
C PHE A 378 -3.94 10.02 -13.53
N GLN A 379 -4.25 10.59 -14.70
CA GLN A 379 -4.41 12.04 -14.87
C GLN A 379 -5.48 12.62 -13.93
N GLN A 380 -6.64 11.95 -13.83
CA GLN A 380 -7.72 12.36 -12.93
C GLN A 380 -7.26 12.44 -11.47
N VAL A 381 -6.60 11.40 -10.98
CA VAL A 381 -6.15 11.34 -9.57
C VAL A 381 -5.10 12.39 -9.29
N PHE A 382 -4.14 12.62 -10.19
CA PHE A 382 -3.15 13.69 -10.03
C PHE A 382 -3.77 15.09 -10.04
N ASN A 383 -4.77 15.33 -10.88
CA ASN A 383 -5.54 16.58 -10.85
C ASN A 383 -6.26 16.77 -9.52
N GLN A 384 -6.85 15.70 -8.97
CA GLN A 384 -7.49 15.75 -7.65
C GLN A 384 -6.48 16.01 -6.53
N LEU A 385 -5.31 15.37 -6.55
CA LEU A 385 -4.24 15.61 -5.58
C LEU A 385 -3.73 17.06 -5.62
N LYS A 386 -3.64 17.68 -6.81
CA LYS A 386 -3.33 19.12 -6.95
C LYS A 386 -4.41 20.02 -6.37
N TYR A 387 -5.68 19.68 -6.58
CA TYR A 387 -6.77 20.41 -5.94
C TYR A 387 -6.74 20.24 -4.42
N ILE A 388 -6.45 19.04 -3.91
CA ILE A 388 -6.32 18.77 -2.48
C ILE A 388 -5.16 19.57 -1.89
N ARG A 389 -4.03 19.70 -2.60
CA ARG A 389 -2.87 20.49 -2.16
C ARG A 389 -3.26 21.91 -1.73
N THR A 390 -4.10 22.60 -2.51
CA THR A 390 -4.52 23.97 -2.17
C THR A 390 -5.43 24.01 -0.94
N HIS A 391 -6.28 23.00 -0.76
CA HIS A 391 -7.14 22.84 0.41
C HIS A 391 -6.35 22.48 1.69
N VAL A 392 -5.37 21.57 1.59
CA VAL A 392 -4.52 21.20 2.72
C VAL A 392 -3.67 22.41 3.12
N ALA A 393 -3.13 23.17 2.17
CA ALA A 393 -2.36 24.38 2.48
C ALA A 393 -3.17 25.43 3.27
N SER A 394 -4.46 25.62 2.95
CA SER A 394 -5.31 26.56 3.68
C SER A 394 -5.71 26.05 5.08
N ASP A 395 -5.96 24.76 5.27
CA ASP A 395 -6.22 24.20 6.61
C ASP A 395 -4.95 24.19 7.48
N SER A 396 -3.79 23.94 6.88
CA SER A 396 -2.48 23.86 7.55
C SER A 396 -1.99 25.20 8.08
N THR A 397 -2.17 26.28 7.30
CA THR A 397 -1.82 27.65 7.72
C THR A 397 -2.62 28.12 8.94
N SER A 398 -3.83 27.59 9.14
CA SER A 398 -4.65 27.89 10.32
C SER A 398 -4.23 27.11 11.58
N LYS A 399 -3.49 26.00 11.44
CA LYS A 399 -3.15 25.08 12.53
C LYS A 399 -1.64 24.83 12.73
N ASN A 400 -0.76 25.53 12.00
CA ASN A 400 0.70 25.31 12.00
C ASN A 400 1.12 23.84 11.75
N LEU A 401 0.37 23.10 10.93
CA LEU A 401 0.70 21.72 10.55
C LEU A 401 1.51 21.66 9.26
N ASP A 402 2.30 20.59 9.10
CA ASP A 402 3.04 20.31 7.87
C ASP A 402 2.06 19.97 6.72
N ILE A 403 2.35 20.52 5.53
CA ILE A 403 1.47 20.45 4.36
C ILE A 403 1.75 19.18 3.54
N GLY A 404 2.88 18.49 3.77
CA GLY A 404 3.26 17.24 3.11
C GLY A 404 4.00 17.38 1.77
N SER A 405 4.60 16.30 1.25
CA SER A 405 5.38 16.29 -0.02
C SER A 405 4.54 16.37 -1.29
N VAL A 406 3.24 16.07 -1.26
CA VAL A 406 2.35 16.31 -2.42
C VAL A 406 2.35 17.78 -2.82
N THR A 407 2.70 18.68 -1.90
CA THR A 407 2.89 20.11 -2.20
C THR A 407 4.16 20.43 -2.99
N THR A 408 5.09 19.49 -3.09
CA THR A 408 6.35 19.63 -3.83
C THR A 408 6.35 18.87 -5.16
N ILE A 409 5.27 18.13 -5.45
CA ILE A 409 5.12 17.44 -6.74
C ILE A 409 5.03 18.48 -7.84
N ASN A 410 5.80 18.27 -8.91
CA ASN A 410 5.82 19.15 -10.07
C ASN A 410 4.44 19.19 -10.77
N ASP A 411 4.00 20.38 -11.18
CA ASP A 411 2.69 20.59 -11.79
C ASP A 411 2.53 19.97 -13.18
N ASP A 412 3.61 19.50 -13.82
CA ASP A 412 3.55 18.78 -15.09
C ASP A 412 3.55 17.26 -14.90
N TYR A 413 3.84 16.76 -13.69
CA TYR A 413 3.89 15.32 -13.44
C TYR A 413 2.53 14.70 -13.68
N GLY A 414 2.47 13.84 -14.70
CA GLY A 414 1.29 13.07 -15.06
C GLY A 414 0.22 13.81 -15.87
N LEU A 415 0.46 15.04 -16.36
CA LEU A 415 -0.55 15.81 -17.11
C LEU A 415 -0.25 16.03 -18.59
N ALA A 416 1.01 16.25 -18.97
CA ALA A 416 1.36 16.59 -20.36
C ALA A 416 1.65 15.33 -21.20
N ASP A 417 2.83 14.76 -21.00
CA ASP A 417 3.27 13.49 -21.58
C ASP A 417 3.27 12.47 -20.44
N LEU A 418 2.60 11.34 -20.62
CA LEU A 418 2.55 10.22 -19.66
C LEU A 418 3.91 9.49 -19.55
N THR A 419 4.96 10.14 -20.00
CA THR A 419 6.36 9.82 -19.86
C THR A 419 6.85 10.39 -18.52
N LEU A 420 6.63 9.62 -17.45
CA LEU A 420 6.80 10.09 -16.07
C LEU A 420 8.27 10.25 -15.69
N ASN A 421 8.55 11.15 -14.76
CA ASN A 421 9.87 11.29 -14.16
C ASN A 421 9.74 11.22 -12.63
N MET A 422 10.06 10.05 -12.06
CA MET A 422 9.99 9.79 -10.62
C MET A 422 10.71 10.85 -9.75
N LYS A 423 11.76 11.52 -10.26
CA LYS A 423 12.44 12.63 -9.57
C LYS A 423 11.50 13.80 -9.24
N LEU A 424 10.48 14.03 -10.08
CA LEU A 424 9.48 15.08 -9.91
C LEU A 424 8.34 14.71 -8.94
N LEU A 425 8.23 13.43 -8.60
CA LEU A 425 7.24 12.90 -7.66
C LEU A 425 7.83 12.71 -6.26
N PHE A 426 9.05 12.18 -6.18
CA PHE A 426 9.74 11.90 -4.93
C PHE A 426 10.99 12.78 -4.82
N THR A 427 10.77 14.04 -4.41
CA THR A 427 11.83 15.04 -4.23
C THR A 427 12.86 14.59 -3.20
N PRO A 428 14.17 14.75 -3.46
CA PRO A 428 15.22 14.43 -2.50
C PRO A 428 15.03 15.16 -1.16
N VAL A 429 15.30 14.45 -0.06
CA VAL A 429 15.09 14.99 1.31
C VAL A 429 15.94 16.23 1.58
N PHE A 430 17.16 16.29 1.02
CA PHE A 430 18.07 17.42 1.21
C PHE A 430 17.59 18.71 0.54
N ASP A 431 16.82 18.62 -0.54
CA ASP A 431 16.24 19.80 -1.21
C ASP A 431 15.09 20.41 -0.39
N THR A 432 14.54 19.66 0.57
CA THR A 432 13.44 20.11 1.45
C THR A 432 13.89 20.77 2.75
N LEU A 433 15.19 20.74 3.07
CA LEU A 433 15.77 21.37 4.26
C LEU A 433 16.21 22.82 4.01
N THR A 434 16.23 23.24 2.74
CA THR A 434 16.61 24.60 2.30
C THR A 434 15.41 25.52 2.03
N SER A 435 14.17 25.08 2.33
CA SER A 435 12.93 25.84 2.09
C SER A 435 12.16 26.19 3.35
#